data_AF-A0A0M9EEG5-F1
#
_entry.id   AF-A0A0M9EEG5-F1
#
_cell.length_a   1.000
_cell.length_b   1.000
_cell.length_c   1.000
_cell.angle_alpha   90.00
_cell.angle_beta   90.00
_cell.angle_gamma   90.00
#
_symmetry.space_group_name_H-M   'P 1'
#
loop_
_entity.id
_entity.type
_entity.pdbx_description
1 polymer ?
#
loop_
_entity_poly.entity_id
_entity_poly.type
_entity_poly.pdbx_seq_one_letter_code
_entity_poly.pdbx_strand_id
1 'polypeptide(L)'
;MRKFHSKGPVKPKEHYSVPRKELVEKCSQFLIGDPKNAGYYFTLWGARKTGKTWLYRQSLESIKHQYGDQFCVGEISMQEVVLKNDDNDTNIFFSHFLRMLKNGIRLYHGGFNRRQSFLYQRSVSF
;
A
#
# COMPACT_ATOMS: atom_id res chain seq x y z
N MET A 1 4.30 18.61 -24.47
CA MET A 1 5.61 18.27 -23.84
C MET A 1 5.37 17.80 -22.41
N ARG A 2 6.02 16.73 -21.95
CA ARG A 2 5.86 16.24 -20.56
C ARG A 2 6.46 17.25 -19.57
N LYS A 3 5.92 17.32 -18.35
CA LYS A 3 6.37 18.25 -17.30
C LYS A 3 7.08 17.52 -16.16
N PHE A 4 8.01 18.19 -15.51
CA PHE A 4 8.60 17.68 -14.27
C PHE A 4 7.57 17.78 -13.15
N HIS A 5 7.45 16.71 -12.36
CA HIS A 5 6.46 16.61 -11.29
C HIS A 5 7.05 15.87 -10.11
N SER A 6 7.20 16.57 -8.97
CA SER A 6 7.90 16.07 -7.80
C SER A 6 7.00 15.76 -6.60
N LYS A 7 5.70 16.10 -6.68
CA LYS A 7 4.74 15.96 -5.57
C LYS A 7 3.49 15.21 -5.99
N GLY A 8 3.25 14.02 -5.46
CA GLY A 8 2.04 13.24 -5.71
C GLY A 8 2.17 12.22 -6.84
N PRO A 9 1.06 11.56 -7.22
CA PRO A 9 1.07 10.47 -8.20
C PRO A 9 1.64 10.92 -9.56
N VAL A 10 2.57 10.13 -10.10
CA VAL A 10 3.14 10.39 -11.42
C VAL A 10 2.17 9.89 -12.49
N LYS A 11 1.71 10.78 -13.36
CA LYS A 11 0.89 10.44 -14.53
C LYS A 11 1.80 10.31 -15.76
N PRO A 12 2.06 9.11 -16.31
CA PRO A 12 3.04 8.93 -17.39
C PRO A 12 2.76 9.71 -18.67
N LYS A 13 1.48 10.03 -18.94
CA LYS A 13 1.05 10.85 -20.09
C LYS A 13 1.41 12.34 -19.91
N GLU A 14 1.42 12.83 -18.67
CA GLU A 14 1.60 14.25 -18.34
C GLU A 14 3.02 14.55 -17.80
N HIS A 15 3.63 13.59 -17.11
CA HIS A 15 4.87 13.78 -16.33
C HIS A 15 6.04 12.97 -16.90
N TYR A 16 7.26 13.50 -16.72
CA TYR A 16 8.47 12.71 -16.94
C TYR A 16 8.50 11.51 -15.98
N SER A 17 8.60 10.32 -16.55
CA SER A 17 8.67 9.07 -15.79
C SER A 17 9.44 8.03 -16.59
N VAL A 18 10.22 7.21 -15.89
CA VAL A 18 10.88 6.04 -16.44
C VAL A 18 10.10 4.82 -15.97
N PRO A 19 9.61 3.95 -16.89
CA PRO A 19 8.88 2.76 -16.49
C PRO A 19 9.82 1.79 -15.77
N ARG A 20 9.47 1.40 -14.54
CA ARG A 20 10.24 0.46 -13.71
C ARG A 20 9.62 -0.94 -13.74
N LYS A 21 9.41 -1.49 -14.95
CA LYS A 21 8.61 -2.72 -15.15
C LYS A 21 9.08 -3.89 -14.28
N GLU A 22 10.38 -4.17 -14.27
CA GLU A 22 10.95 -5.27 -13.48
C GLU A 22 10.75 -5.10 -11.97
N LEU A 23 10.89 -3.86 -11.46
CA LEU A 23 10.66 -3.58 -10.04
C LEU A 23 9.19 -3.74 -9.68
N VAL A 24 8.29 -3.28 -10.56
CA VAL A 24 6.84 -3.44 -10.37
C VAL A 24 6.46 -4.90 -10.35
N GLU A 25 6.99 -5.70 -11.29
CA GLU A 25 6.74 -7.14 -11.37
C GLU A 25 7.23 -7.89 -10.12
N LYS A 26 8.48 -7.63 -9.70
CA LYS A 26 9.02 -8.19 -8.45
C LYS A 26 8.18 -7.80 -7.24
N CYS A 27 7.81 -6.52 -7.12
CA CYS A 27 6.97 -6.06 -6.02
C CYS A 27 5.56 -6.67 -6.06
N SER A 28 5.00 -6.95 -7.25
CA SER A 28 3.72 -7.65 -7.39
C SER A 28 3.83 -9.09 -6.93
N GLN A 29 4.91 -9.80 -7.27
CA GLN A 29 5.18 -11.15 -6.77
C GLN A 29 5.34 -11.13 -5.24
N PHE A 30 6.03 -10.13 -4.69
CA PHE A 30 6.16 -9.92 -3.25
C PHE A 30 4.83 -9.66 -2.54
N LEU A 31 3.91 -8.97 -3.20
CA LEU A 31 2.57 -8.74 -2.66
C LEU A 31 1.72 -10.02 -2.75
N ILE A 32 1.59 -10.63 -3.93
CA ILE A 32 0.74 -11.83 -4.10
C ILE A 32 1.19 -12.99 -3.20
N GLY A 33 2.51 -13.18 -3.13
CA GLY A 33 3.12 -14.26 -2.41
C GLY A 33 2.84 -15.66 -2.93
N ASP A 34 3.07 -16.65 -2.08
CA ASP A 34 2.76 -18.05 -2.40
C ASP A 34 1.38 -18.37 -1.82
N PRO A 35 0.36 -18.69 -2.65
CA PRO A 35 -0.97 -19.03 -2.17
C PRO A 35 -1.00 -20.27 -1.26
N LYS A 36 0.01 -21.15 -1.35
CA LYS A 36 0.08 -22.42 -0.61
C LYS A 36 0.73 -22.29 0.76
N ASN A 37 1.59 -21.29 0.94
CA ASN A 37 2.25 -21.00 2.20
C ASN A 37 1.56 -19.80 2.86
N ALA A 38 1.38 -19.83 4.17
CA ALA A 38 0.79 -18.68 4.89
C ALA A 38 1.50 -17.38 4.48
N GLY A 39 0.74 -16.28 4.39
CA GLY A 39 1.22 -15.01 3.86
C GLY A 39 2.53 -14.54 4.52
N TYR A 40 3.39 -13.87 3.75
CA TYR A 40 4.65 -13.33 4.24
C TYR A 40 4.64 -11.81 4.29
N TYR A 41 5.47 -11.27 5.17
CA TYR A 41 5.73 -9.85 5.27
C TYR A 41 7.01 -9.51 4.53
N PHE A 42 7.01 -8.40 3.81
CA PHE A 42 8.22 -7.84 3.23
C PHE A 42 8.30 -6.35 3.53
N THR A 43 9.53 -5.84 3.55
CA THR A 43 9.80 -4.42 3.82
C THR A 43 10.39 -3.76 2.60
N LEU A 44 9.76 -2.67 2.15
CA LEU A 44 10.27 -1.85 1.07
C LEU A 44 11.13 -0.70 1.63
N TRP A 45 12.46 -0.85 1.55
CA TRP A 45 13.41 0.17 2.00
C TRP A 45 13.85 1.11 0.88
N GLY A 46 14.24 2.34 1.26
CA GLY A 46 14.84 3.32 0.36
C GLY A 46 14.76 4.74 0.92
N ALA A 47 15.61 5.64 0.42
CA ALA A 47 15.66 7.03 0.86
C ALA A 47 14.31 7.77 0.67
N ARG A 48 14.11 8.89 1.38
CA ARG A 48 12.90 9.72 1.19
C ARG A 48 12.75 10.15 -0.27
N LYS A 49 11.51 10.21 -0.75
CA LYS A 49 11.13 10.65 -2.12
C LYS A 49 11.69 9.79 -3.29
N THR A 50 12.09 8.54 -3.06
CA THR A 50 12.57 7.62 -4.13
C THR A 50 11.47 6.91 -4.92
N GLY A 51 10.20 7.22 -4.64
CA GLY A 51 9.06 6.62 -5.33
C GLY A 51 8.60 5.27 -4.75
N LYS A 52 8.93 4.95 -3.49
CA LYS A 52 8.46 3.72 -2.81
C LYS A 52 6.93 3.57 -2.86
N THR A 53 6.22 4.64 -2.50
CA THR A 53 4.75 4.68 -2.56
C THR A 53 4.24 4.44 -3.98
N TRP A 54 4.95 4.97 -4.97
CA TRP A 54 4.56 4.79 -6.37
C TRP A 54 4.80 3.37 -6.84
N LEU A 55 5.91 2.75 -6.44
CA LEU A 55 6.24 1.37 -6.77
C LEU A 55 5.14 0.41 -6.33
N TYR A 56 4.76 0.41 -5.04
CA TYR A 56 3.74 -0.54 -4.58
C TYR A 56 2.36 -0.22 -5.20
N ARG A 57 2.00 1.05 -5.40
CA ARG A 57 0.72 1.41 -6.06
C ARG A 57 0.62 0.89 -7.49
N GLN A 58 1.70 1.00 -8.26
CA GLN A 58 1.75 0.42 -9.59
C GLN A 58 1.65 -1.11 -9.57
N SER A 59 2.28 -1.75 -8.58
CA SER A 59 2.13 -3.19 -8.39
C SER A 59 0.68 -3.58 -8.06
N LEU A 60 -0.01 -2.81 -7.20
CA LEU A 60 -1.43 -3.03 -6.91
C LEU A 60 -2.32 -2.84 -8.16
N GLU A 61 -2.05 -1.83 -9.00
CA GLU A 61 -2.74 -1.66 -10.27
C GLU A 61 -2.50 -2.85 -11.21
N SER A 62 -1.26 -3.35 -11.27
CA SER A 62 -0.90 -4.54 -12.03
C SER A 62 -1.64 -5.78 -11.53
N ILE A 63 -1.71 -5.98 -10.21
CA ILE A 63 -2.43 -7.10 -9.59
C ILE A 63 -3.93 -6.99 -9.89
N LYS A 64 -4.52 -5.81 -9.70
CA LYS A 64 -5.95 -5.60 -9.98
C LYS A 64 -6.29 -5.88 -11.45
N HIS A 65 -5.43 -5.45 -12.39
CA HIS A 65 -5.62 -5.72 -13.81
C HIS A 65 -5.52 -7.21 -14.15
N GLN A 66 -4.62 -7.95 -13.50
CA GLN A 66 -4.37 -9.37 -13.79
C GLN A 66 -5.35 -10.32 -13.08
N TYR A 67 -5.76 -10.00 -11.86
CA TYR A 67 -6.51 -10.91 -10.98
C TYR A 67 -7.91 -10.40 -10.62
N GLY A 68 -8.28 -9.19 -11.06
CA GLY A 68 -9.59 -8.60 -10.75
C GLY A 68 -9.79 -8.40 -9.25
N ASP A 69 -10.96 -8.80 -8.75
CA ASP A 69 -11.38 -8.63 -7.35
C ASP A 69 -10.99 -9.80 -6.44
N GLN A 70 -10.00 -10.61 -6.84
CA GLN A 70 -9.49 -11.73 -6.03
C GLN A 70 -8.75 -11.27 -4.77
N PHE A 71 -8.30 -10.01 -4.72
CA PHE A 71 -7.55 -9.45 -3.60
C PHE A 71 -8.28 -8.28 -2.96
N CYS A 72 -8.33 -8.28 -1.62
CA CYS A 72 -8.68 -7.09 -0.84
C CYS A 72 -7.41 -6.36 -0.41
N VAL A 73 -7.36 -5.06 -0.66
CA VAL A 73 -6.18 -4.23 -0.36
C VAL A 73 -6.54 -3.25 0.76
N GLY A 74 -5.75 -3.25 1.83
CA GLY A 74 -5.80 -2.25 2.89
C GLY A 74 -4.51 -1.44 2.96
N GLU A 75 -4.60 -0.11 2.82
CA GLU A 75 -3.45 0.79 3.03
C GLU A 75 -3.53 1.42 4.43
N ILE A 76 -2.42 1.36 5.16
CA ILE A 76 -2.31 1.89 6.52
C ILE A 76 -1.15 2.89 6.56
N SER A 77 -1.45 4.15 6.89
CA SER A 77 -0.45 5.20 7.08
C SER A 77 -0.20 5.43 8.56
N MET A 78 1.07 5.34 8.97
CA MET A 78 1.51 5.67 10.33
C MET A 78 1.81 7.16 10.51
N GLN A 79 1.73 7.98 9.45
CA GLN A 79 2.10 9.40 9.50
C GLN A 79 1.16 10.25 10.36
N GLU A 80 -0.08 9.77 10.59
CA GLU A 80 -1.09 10.49 11.38
C GLU A 80 -1.13 10.10 12.86
N VAL A 81 -0.31 9.14 13.28
CA VAL A 81 -0.24 8.72 14.69
C VAL A 81 0.77 9.62 15.40
N VAL A 82 0.28 10.72 15.97
CA VAL A 82 1.06 11.53 16.91
C VAL A 82 0.97 10.87 18.28
N LEU A 83 1.99 10.04 18.61
CA LEU A 83 2.17 9.50 19.96
C LEU A 83 2.79 10.60 20.83
N LYS A 84 2.13 10.93 21.94
CA LYS A 84 2.67 11.86 22.94
C LYS A 84 3.00 10.99 24.14
N ASN A 85 4.29 10.95 24.53
CA ASN A 85 4.86 10.13 25.60
C ASN A 85 4.02 10.09 26.90
N ASP A 86 2.95 9.31 26.90
CA ASP A 86 2.03 9.09 28.01
C ASP A 86 1.54 7.64 27.94
N ASP A 87 1.25 7.03 29.09
CA ASP A 87 0.89 5.61 29.20
C ASP A 87 -0.38 5.22 28.40
N ASN A 88 -1.10 6.20 27.86
CA ASN A 88 -2.30 6.04 27.02
C ASN A 88 -2.01 5.91 25.51
N ASP A 89 -0.74 5.99 25.08
CA ASP A 89 -0.32 5.93 23.68
C ASP A 89 -0.78 4.64 22.97
N THR A 90 -0.82 3.52 23.68
CA THR A 90 -1.29 2.23 23.14
C THR A 90 -2.78 2.26 22.81
N ASN A 91 -3.62 2.83 23.67
CA ASN A 91 -5.06 2.93 23.43
C ASN A 91 -5.37 3.98 22.33
N ILE A 92 -4.61 5.07 22.28
CA ILE A 92 -4.71 6.08 21.22
C ILE A 92 -4.33 5.45 19.88
N PHE A 93 -3.25 4.68 19.83
CA PHE A 93 -2.85 3.93 18.65
C PHE A 93 -3.95 2.95 18.20
N PHE A 94 -4.45 2.09 19.08
CA PHE A 94 -5.47 1.10 18.72
C PHE A 94 -6.79 1.74 18.31
N SER A 95 -7.24 2.81 18.97
CA SER A 95 -8.48 3.51 18.59
C SER A 95 -8.37 4.18 17.22
N HIS A 96 -7.22 4.81 16.91
CA HIS A 96 -6.95 5.36 15.58
C HIS A 96 -6.81 4.27 14.52
N PHE A 97 -6.08 3.19 14.83
CA PHE A 97 -5.90 2.03 13.96
C PHE A 97 -7.25 1.38 13.62
N LEU A 98 -8.11 1.15 14.62
CA LEU A 98 -9.45 0.59 14.43
C LEU A 98 -10.35 1.51 13.63
N ARG A 99 -10.30 2.83 13.87
CA ARG A 99 -11.04 3.83 13.07
C ARG A 99 -10.57 3.82 11.61
N MET A 100 -9.27 3.74 11.39
CA MET A 100 -8.68 3.72 10.06
C MET A 100 -8.96 2.39 9.34
N LEU A 101 -8.94 1.25 10.02
CA LEU A 101 -9.40 -0.02 9.46
C LEU A 101 -10.87 0.04 9.06
N LYS A 102 -11.74 0.57 9.93
CA LYS A 102 -13.16 0.76 9.63
C LYS A 102 -13.36 1.63 8.39
N ASN A 103 -12.60 2.71 8.24
CA ASN A 103 -12.71 3.62 7.10
C ASN A 103 -12.11 3.03 5.81
N GLY A 104 -10.92 2.41 5.90
CA GLY A 104 -10.24 1.78 4.78
C GLY A 104 -11.02 0.61 4.21
N ILE A 105 -11.57 -0.26 5.05
CA ILE A 105 -12.40 -1.40 4.61
C ILE A 105 -13.71 -0.92 3.97
N ARG A 106 -14.31 0.18 4.46
CA ARG A 106 -15.57 0.74 3.90
C ARG A 106 -15.39 1.37 2.51
N LEU A 107 -14.22 1.92 2.20
CA LEU A 107 -13.95 2.56 0.90
C LEU A 107 -13.89 1.55 -0.27
N TYR A 108 -13.67 0.26 0.02
CA TYR A 108 -13.62 -0.81 -0.99
C TYR A 108 -14.86 -1.74 -0.98
N HIS A 109 -15.92 -1.40 -0.21
CA HIS A 109 -17.13 -2.22 -0.07
C HIS A 109 -18.07 -2.13 -1.29
N GLY A 110 -17.64 -2.77 -2.38
CA GLY A 110 -18.54 -3.35 -3.39
C GLY A 110 -18.42 -4.87 -3.35
N GLY A 111 -19.06 -5.53 -2.38
CA GLY A 111 -19.21 -6.99 -2.36
C GLY A 111 -18.17 -7.77 -1.54
N PHE A 112 -18.44 -7.94 -0.24
CA PHE A 112 -17.65 -8.82 0.63
C PHE A 112 -18.10 -10.28 0.44
N ASN A 113 -17.37 -11.08 -0.33
CA ASN A 113 -17.63 -12.51 -0.48
C ASN A 113 -16.53 -13.35 0.18
N ARG A 114 -16.93 -14.37 0.94
CA ARG A 114 -16.09 -15.18 1.82
C ARG A 114 -15.08 -16.01 1.01
N ARG A 115 -13.89 -15.46 0.74
CA ARG A 115 -12.61 -16.14 0.41
C ARG A 115 -11.66 -15.10 -0.21
N GLN A 116 -11.17 -14.14 0.58
CA GLN A 116 -10.15 -13.19 0.10
C GLN A 116 -8.99 -13.11 1.08
N SER A 117 -7.78 -13.21 0.52
CA SER A 117 -6.51 -13.08 1.24
C SER A 117 -6.25 -11.60 1.54
N PHE A 118 -5.88 -11.30 2.80
CA PHE A 118 -5.56 -9.94 3.24
C PHE A 118 -4.11 -9.61 2.92
N LEU A 119 -3.89 -8.50 2.20
CA LEU A 119 -2.56 -7.91 2.05
C LEU A 119 -2.35 -6.84 3.11
N TYR A 120 -1.42 -7.10 4.03
CA TYR A 120 -1.05 -6.20 5.11
C TYR A 120 0.35 -5.63 4.87
N GLN A 121 0.47 -4.30 4.77
CA GLN A 121 1.79 -3.66 4.66
C GLN A 121 1.96 -2.55 5.71
N ARG A 122 3.06 -2.67 6.48
CA ARG A 122 3.50 -1.70 7.47
C ARG A 122 4.54 -0.78 6.83
N SER A 123 4.15 0.45 6.48
CA SER A 123 5.09 1.47 6.02
C SER A 123 5.65 2.23 7.22
N VAL A 124 6.86 1.88 7.67
CA VAL A 124 7.61 2.69 8.64
C VAL A 124 8.43 3.70 7.84
N SER A 125 8.04 4.97 7.87
CA SER A 125 8.84 6.07 7.33
C SER A 125 9.64 6.65 8.48
N PHE A 126 10.98 6.57 8.42
CA PHE A 126 11.88 7.38 9.24
C PHE A 126 12.19 8.72 8.54
#